data_AF-A0A2V9X0K2-F1
#
_entry.id   AF-A0A2V9X0K2-F1
#
_cell.length_a   1.000
_cell.length_b   1.000
_cell.length_c   1.000
_cell.angle_alpha   90.00
_cell.angle_beta   90.00
_cell.angle_gamma   90.00
#
_symmetry.space_group_name_H-M   'P 1'
#
loop_
_entity.id
_entity.type
_entity.pdbx_description
1 polymer ?
#
loop_
_entity_poly.entity_id
_entity_poly.type
_entity_poly.pdbx_seq_one_letter_code
_entity_poly.pdbx_strand_id
1 'polypeptide(L)'
;MHDAATHDDSKGQYFWVWGALLVLTAVEVWLGYKQVFQPVAMLEVLLGLSVIKSALIIAYFMHLKFESAIMRWTLTISVVACFVIMYLFFFPDAGRILRLGVK
;
A
#
# COMPACT_ATOMS: atom_id res chain seq x y z
N MET A 1 -9.14 12.04 -45.11
CA MET A 1 -8.85 11.03 -44.08
C MET A 1 -7.70 11.58 -43.26
N HIS A 2 -8.01 12.17 -42.11
CA HIS A 2 -7.06 12.84 -41.23
C HIS A 2 -7.39 12.41 -39.79
N ASP A 3 -6.34 12.11 -39.06
CA ASP A 3 -6.24 11.23 -37.90
C ASP A 3 -7.18 11.53 -36.72
N ALA A 4 -7.93 10.50 -36.30
CA ALA A 4 -8.86 10.51 -35.17
C ALA A 4 -8.37 9.60 -34.03
N ALA A 5 -7.09 9.68 -33.65
CA ALA A 5 -6.54 8.90 -32.55
C ALA A 5 -5.55 9.75 -31.74
N THR A 6 -5.63 9.65 -30.41
CA THR A 6 -4.73 10.26 -29.38
C THR A 6 -5.36 11.38 -28.55
N HIS A 7 -6.49 11.12 -27.88
CA HIS A 7 -6.92 11.95 -26.74
C HIS A 7 -7.57 11.17 -25.58
N ASP A 8 -7.43 9.83 -25.54
CA ASP A 8 -8.12 8.98 -24.55
C ASP A 8 -7.22 8.12 -23.64
N ASP A 9 -5.89 8.24 -23.76
CA ASP A 9 -4.94 7.43 -22.97
C ASP A 9 -4.96 7.73 -21.46
N SER A 10 -5.23 8.97 -21.07
CA SER A 10 -5.23 9.36 -19.65
C SER A 10 -6.39 8.72 -18.88
N LYS A 11 -7.61 8.71 -19.45
CA LYS A 11 -8.79 8.11 -18.81
C LYS A 11 -8.68 6.59 -18.72
N GLY A 12 -8.13 5.94 -19.75
CA GLY A 12 -7.91 4.50 -19.77
C GLY A 12 -6.99 4.02 -18.63
N GLN A 13 -5.93 4.78 -18.32
CA GLN A 13 -4.99 4.41 -17.26
C GLN A 13 -5.65 4.42 -15.87
N TYR A 14 -6.51 5.41 -15.57
CA TYR A 14 -7.23 5.46 -14.29
C TYR A 14 -8.23 4.31 -14.14
N PHE A 15 -8.97 3.99 -15.21
CA PHE A 15 -9.90 2.86 -15.21
C PHE A 15 -9.18 1.51 -15.02
N TRP A 16 -8.01 1.35 -15.63
CA TRP A 16 -7.20 0.15 -15.47
C TRP A 16 -6.72 -0.03 -14.02
N VAL A 17 -6.22 1.05 -13.40
CA VAL A 17 -5.79 1.01 -11.98
C VAL A 17 -6.98 0.77 -11.05
N TRP A 18 -8.13 1.40 -11.32
CA TRP A 18 -9.36 1.13 -10.57
C TRP A 18 -9.74 -0.36 -10.62
N GLY A 19 -9.70 -0.96 -11.81
CA GLY A 19 -9.92 -2.41 -11.98
C GLY A 19 -8.91 -3.24 -11.19
N ALA A 20 -7.62 -2.89 -11.25
CA ALA A 20 -6.57 -3.56 -10.48
C ALA A 20 -6.79 -3.48 -8.96
N LEU A 21 -7.21 -2.32 -8.44
CA LEU A 21 -7.53 -2.12 -7.02
C LEU A 21 -8.74 -2.95 -6.59
N LEU A 22 -9.76 -3.06 -7.45
CA LEU A 22 -10.94 -3.89 -7.20
C LEU A 22 -10.52 -5.36 -7.09
N VAL A 23 -9.74 -5.86 -8.06
CA VAL A 23 -9.24 -7.24 -8.06
C VAL A 23 -8.39 -7.52 -6.81
N LEU A 24 -7.47 -6.61 -6.44
CA LEU A 24 -6.66 -6.77 -5.25
C LEU A 24 -7.53 -6.92 -3.98
N THR A 25 -8.57 -6.09 -3.88
CA THR A 25 -9.51 -6.11 -2.74
C THR A 25 -10.33 -7.39 -2.71
N ALA A 26 -10.79 -7.86 -3.87
CA ALA A 26 -11.51 -9.13 -3.98
C ALA A 26 -10.64 -10.32 -3.54
N VAL A 27 -9.35 -10.30 -3.91
CA VAL A 27 -8.37 -11.30 -3.47
C VAL A 27 -8.16 -11.22 -1.96
N GLU A 28 -7.98 -10.04 -1.37
CA GLU A 28 -7.86 -9.88 0.10
C GLU A 28 -9.08 -10.45 0.85
N VAL A 29 -10.29 -10.10 0.41
CA VAL A 29 -11.53 -10.58 1.03
C VAL A 29 -11.65 -12.10 0.90
N TRP A 30 -11.35 -12.64 -0.27
CA TRP A 30 -11.40 -14.09 -0.51
C TRP A 30 -10.37 -14.84 0.36
N LEU A 31 -9.13 -14.33 0.43
CA LEU A 31 -8.07 -14.93 1.23
C LEU A 31 -8.37 -14.87 2.73
N GLY A 32 -8.89 -13.73 3.20
CA GLY A 32 -9.33 -13.54 4.58
C GLY A 32 -10.50 -14.43 4.96
N TYR A 33 -11.45 -14.66 4.05
CA TYR A 33 -12.61 -15.52 4.32
C TYR A 33 -12.26 -17.00 4.34
N LYS A 34 -11.36 -17.44 3.46
CA LYS A 34 -10.96 -18.84 3.36
C LYS A 34 -9.94 -19.27 4.41
N GLN A 35 -9.30 -18.34 5.14
CA GLN A 35 -8.27 -18.59 6.16
C GLN A 35 -7.31 -19.72 5.76
N VAL A 36 -6.82 -19.68 4.51
CA VAL A 36 -6.11 -20.79 3.86
C VAL A 36 -4.73 -21.04 4.50
N PHE A 37 -4.17 -20.03 5.16
CA PHE A 37 -2.83 -20.04 5.72
C PHE A 37 -2.83 -20.00 7.26
N GLN A 38 -1.70 -20.36 7.85
CA GLN A 38 -1.45 -20.09 9.26
C GLN A 38 -1.65 -18.60 9.57
N PRO A 39 -2.13 -18.23 10.78
CA PRO A 39 -2.53 -16.86 11.10
C PRO A 39 -1.45 -15.82 10.80
N VAL A 40 -0.18 -16.16 11.02
CA VAL A 40 0.95 -15.26 10.77
C VAL A 40 1.16 -15.02 9.27
N ALA A 41 1.22 -16.09 8.46
CA ALA A 41 1.38 -15.98 7.02
C ALA A 41 0.18 -15.26 6.35
N MET A 42 -1.03 -15.43 6.89
CA MET A 42 -2.21 -14.70 6.42
C MET A 42 -2.04 -13.19 6.63
N LEU A 43 -1.58 -12.77 7.82
CA LEU A 43 -1.35 -11.36 8.12
C LEU A 43 -0.26 -10.75 7.24
N GLU A 44 0.83 -11.48 7.00
CA GLU A 44 1.91 -11.01 6.11
C GLU A 44 1.41 -10.79 4.68
N VAL A 45 0.61 -11.72 4.13
CA VAL A 45 0.06 -11.59 2.77
C VAL A 45 -0.94 -10.43 2.68
N LEU A 46 -1.85 -10.31 3.65
CA LEU A 46 -2.82 -9.20 3.68
C LEU A 46 -2.12 -7.84 3.82
N LEU A 47 -1.10 -7.75 4.66
CA LEU A 47 -0.27 -6.55 4.80
C LEU A 47 0.44 -6.21 3.48
N GLY A 48 1.03 -7.21 2.82
CA GLY A 48 1.68 -7.04 1.52
C GLY A 48 0.73 -6.53 0.44
N LEU A 49 -0.48 -7.11 0.35
CA LEU A 49 -1.52 -6.67 -0.58
C LEU A 49 -1.95 -5.22 -0.31
N SER A 50 -2.13 -4.84 0.96
CA SER A 50 -2.47 -3.47 1.36
C SER A 50 -1.37 -2.45 0.99
N VAL A 51 -0.09 -2.80 1.14
CA VAL A 51 1.04 -1.95 0.71
C VAL A 51 1.02 -1.75 -0.80
N ILE A 52 0.81 -2.81 -1.58
CA ILE A 52 0.73 -2.73 -3.05
C ILE A 52 -0.43 -1.83 -3.49
N LYS A 53 -1.60 -1.99 -2.85
CA LYS A 53 -2.79 -1.15 -3.09
C LYS A 53 -2.48 0.33 -2.85
N SER A 54 -1.84 0.62 -1.72
CA SER A 54 -1.44 1.97 -1.33
C SER A 54 -0.45 2.57 -2.34
N ALA A 55 0.55 1.79 -2.79
CA ALA A 55 1.52 2.23 -3.78
C ALA A 55 0.86 2.53 -5.15
N LEU A 56 -0.10 1.70 -5.59
CA LEU A 56 -0.89 1.94 -6.80
C LEU A 56 -1.72 3.23 -6.68
N ILE A 57 -2.34 3.47 -5.53
CA ILE A 57 -3.12 4.70 -5.31
C ILE A 57 -2.21 5.93 -5.35
N ILE A 58 -1.08 5.91 -4.64
CA ILE A 58 -0.14 7.04 -4.59
C ILE A 58 0.48 7.30 -5.97
N ALA A 59 0.86 6.25 -6.71
CA ALA A 59 1.49 6.41 -8.02
C ALA A 59 0.54 6.98 -9.08
N TYR A 60 -0.73 6.57 -9.07
CA TYR A 60 -1.67 6.87 -10.14
C TYR A 60 -2.72 7.93 -9.76
N PHE A 61 -3.34 7.87 -8.58
CA PHE A 61 -4.38 8.83 -8.17
C PHE A 61 -3.83 10.11 -7.55
N MET A 62 -2.69 10.05 -6.85
CA MET A 62 -2.03 11.27 -6.33
C MET A 62 -1.17 12.00 -7.38
N HIS A 63 -1.25 11.64 -8.66
CA HIS A 63 -0.58 12.35 -9.77
C HIS A 63 0.96 12.36 -9.71
N LEU A 64 1.59 11.55 -8.83
CA LEU A 64 3.05 11.46 -8.66
C LEU A 64 3.82 11.05 -9.92
N LYS A 65 3.17 10.38 -10.89
CA LYS A 65 3.80 9.97 -12.15
C LYS A 65 4.17 11.17 -13.04
N PHE A 66 3.52 12.32 -12.86
CA PHE A 66 3.73 13.53 -13.67
C PHE A 66 4.18 14.77 -12.86
N GLU A 67 4.43 14.63 -11.55
CA GLU A 67 4.84 15.73 -10.68
C GLU A 67 6.28 15.56 -10.18
N SER A 68 6.92 16.68 -9.82
CA SER A 68 8.32 16.82 -9.44
C SER A 68 8.80 15.73 -8.48
N ALA A 69 9.99 15.18 -8.79
CA ALA A 69 10.63 14.12 -8.00
C ALA A 69 10.68 14.41 -6.48
N ILE A 70 10.76 15.69 -6.10
CA ILE A 70 10.70 16.16 -4.71
C ILE A 70 9.48 15.65 -3.94
N MET A 71 8.27 15.69 -4.50
CA MET A 71 7.06 15.25 -3.79
C MET A 71 7.07 13.74 -3.53
N ARG A 72 7.65 12.96 -4.46
CA ARG A 72 7.86 11.52 -4.31
C ARG A 72 8.83 11.22 -3.15
N TRP A 73 9.91 11.99 -3.05
CA TRP A 73 10.89 11.85 -1.98
C TRP A 73 10.34 12.27 -0.62
N THR A 74 9.57 13.35 -0.53
CA THR A 74 8.96 13.79 0.74
C THR A 74 7.99 12.76 1.32
N LEU A 75 7.11 12.17 0.48
CA LEU A 75 6.22 11.10 0.93
C LEU A 75 7.01 9.85 1.36
N THR A 76 8.03 9.46 0.60
CA THR A 76 8.88 8.31 0.95
C THR A 76 9.58 8.53 2.29
N ILE A 77 10.16 9.73 2.51
CA ILE A 77 10.83 10.10 3.76
C ILE A 77 9.84 10.09 4.93
N SER A 78 8.63 10.62 4.75
CA SER A 78 7.61 10.63 5.80
C SER A 78 7.18 9.21 6.20
N VAL A 79 6.95 8.32 5.23
CA VAL A 79 6.60 6.91 5.48
C VAL A 79 7.75 6.17 6.17
N VAL A 80 8.98 6.34 5.68
CA VAL A 80 10.17 5.73 6.30
C VAL A 80 10.37 6.24 7.72
N ALA A 81 10.21 7.55 7.96
CA ALA A 81 10.29 8.13 9.29
C ALA A 81 9.23 7.55 10.24
N CYS A 82 7.99 7.36 9.77
CA CYS A 82 6.95 6.67 10.54
C CYS A 82 7.36 5.24 10.93
N PHE A 83 7.88 4.45 10.00
CA PHE A 83 8.37 3.10 10.29
C PHE A 83 9.55 3.10 11.26
N VAL A 84 10.48 4.05 11.13
CA VAL A 84 11.62 4.19 12.04
C VAL A 84 11.16 4.57 13.44
N ILE A 85 10.25 5.53 13.60
CA ILE A 85 9.71 5.91 14.91
C ILE A 85 8.94 4.73 15.52
N MET A 86 8.12 4.04 14.74
CA MET A 86 7.41 2.85 15.22
C MET A 86 8.38 1.75 15.65
N TYR A 87 9.46 1.51 14.90
CA TYR A 87 10.47 0.53 15.29
C TYR A 87 11.22 0.94 16.56
N LEU A 88 11.68 2.19 16.62
CA LEU A 88 12.54 2.67 17.71
C LEU A 88 11.80 2.97 19.01
N PHE A 89 10.51 3.34 18.99
CA PHE A 89 9.74 3.58 20.21
C PHE A 89 8.87 2.40 20.59
N PHE A 90 8.17 1.78 19.64
CA PHE A 90 7.17 0.77 19.95
C PHE A 90 7.79 -0.57 20.37
N PHE A 91 8.91 -0.99 19.76
CA PHE A 91 9.60 -2.23 20.16
C PHE A 91 10.23 -2.18 21.56
N PRO A 92 10.96 -1.12 21.97
CA PRO A 92 11.48 -1.06 23.33
C PRO A 92 10.38 -0.85 24.38
N ASP A 93 9.27 -0.19 24.06
CA ASP A 93 8.11 -0.13 24.96
C ASP A 93 7.37 -1.48 25.04
N ALA A 94 7.24 -2.24 23.95
CA ALA A 94 6.73 -3.62 23.97
C ALA A 94 7.63 -4.55 24.80
N GLY A 95 8.95 -4.44 24.66
CA GLY A 95 9.92 -5.18 25.48
C GLY A 95 9.87 -4.77 26.97
N ARG A 96 9.55 -3.50 27.25
CA ARG A 96 9.37 -3.00 28.62
C ARG A 96 8.08 -3.54 29.24
N ILE A 97 6.99 -3.61 28.47
CA ILE A 97 5.72 -4.21 28.90
C ILE A 97 5.88 -5.71 29.15
N LEU A 98 6.63 -6.46 28.34
CA LEU A 98 6.92 -7.89 28.61
C LEU A 98 7.77 -8.11 29.87
N ARG A 99 8.61 -7.13 30.25
CA ARG A 99 9.41 -7.19 31.48
C ARG A 99 8.68 -6.70 32.74
N LEU A 100 7.72 -5.79 32.59
CA LEU A 100 6.93 -5.20 33.69
C LEU A 100 5.54 -5.84 33.87
N GLY A 101 5.06 -6.54 32.85
CA GLY A 101 3.85 -7.37 32.85
C GLY A 101 4.11 -8.66 33.62
N VAL A 102 3.86 -8.58 34.92
CA VAL A 102 3.65 -9.69 35.86
C VAL A 102 2.83 -10.81 35.20
N LYS A 103 3.32 -12.05 35.39
CA LYS A 103 2.65 -13.37 35.27
C LYS A 103 1.29 -13.42 34.57
#